data_AF-A0A969WI85-F1
#
_entry.id   AF-A0A969WI85-F1
#
_cell.length_a   1.000
_cell.length_b   1.000
_cell.length_c   1.000
_cell.angle_alpha   90.00
_cell.angle_beta   90.00
_cell.angle_gamma   90.00
#
_symmetry.space_group_name_H-M   'P 1'
#
loop_
_entity.id
_entity.type
_entity.pdbx_description
1 polymer ?
#
loop_
_entity_poly.entity_id
_entity_poly.type
_entity_poly.pdbx_seq_one_letter_code
_entity_poly.pdbx_strand_id
1 'polypeptide(L)'
;MWPLVACSDVAAVPTIWPTAIVPVLPTAVPASPVPVSEPTPLLPTAVASQPIRLTAVPGIPPDIVTAAQQIAAQNPAQFQWVDGAADVTLTWEAGRPAAQWVYVVAAPFATTPDGVDQLDLTAVWQGAGDRTFIMAERDQAVAAALLGGSGAAIVAPDGQLVAKLWEIRPSLTILPFDQLTPELKVMRLDNVSPLSPDFAAES
;
A
#
# COMPACT_ATOMS: atom_id res chain seq x y z
N MET A 1 14.95 -16.78 -32.84
CA MET A 1 16.30 -16.60 -33.43
C MET A 1 16.22 -17.11 -34.86
N TRP A 2 15.98 -16.21 -35.81
CA TRP A 2 15.91 -16.51 -37.25
C TRP A 2 17.16 -15.95 -37.94
N PRO A 3 17.74 -16.64 -38.94
CA PRO A 3 18.91 -16.18 -39.68
C PRO A 3 18.57 -15.35 -40.93
N LEU A 4 19.63 -14.71 -41.43
CA LEU A 4 19.79 -13.72 -42.51
C LEU A 4 19.71 -14.28 -43.97
N VAL A 5 19.86 -13.31 -44.91
CA VAL A 5 20.37 -13.38 -46.31
C VAL A 5 19.27 -13.68 -47.37
N ALA A 6 19.19 -13.15 -48.60
CA ALA A 6 20.03 -12.45 -49.61
C ALA A 6 19.12 -11.43 -50.38
N CYS A 7 19.46 -10.66 -51.43
CA CYS A 7 20.45 -10.78 -52.52
C CYS A 7 20.50 -9.47 -53.34
N SER A 8 21.70 -9.11 -53.82
CA SER A 8 22.08 -8.63 -55.16
C SER A 8 21.22 -7.60 -55.94
N ASP A 9 21.79 -6.44 -56.27
CA ASP A 9 22.66 -6.11 -57.44
C ASP A 9 21.85 -5.78 -58.71
N VAL A 10 21.96 -4.52 -59.19
CA VAL A 10 21.97 -4.21 -60.63
C VAL A 10 22.92 -3.03 -60.86
N ALA A 11 23.82 -3.22 -61.82
CA ALA A 11 24.94 -2.39 -62.20
C ALA A 11 24.65 -1.39 -63.35
N ALA A 12 25.49 -0.36 -63.40
CA ALA A 12 26.04 0.39 -64.56
C ALA A 12 25.04 1.13 -65.50
N VAL A 13 25.36 2.29 -66.10
CA VAL A 13 26.44 2.57 -67.09
C VAL A 13 26.58 4.11 -67.24
N PRO A 14 27.75 4.66 -67.64
CA PRO A 14 28.08 6.08 -67.59
C PRO A 14 27.75 6.83 -68.89
N THR A 15 27.75 8.16 -68.87
CA THR A 15 27.84 8.97 -70.09
C THR A 15 28.65 10.24 -69.81
N ILE A 16 29.69 10.40 -70.62
CA ILE A 16 30.76 11.39 -70.55
C ILE A 16 30.55 12.34 -71.74
N TRP A 17 30.59 13.65 -71.52
CA TRP A 17 30.72 14.65 -72.60
C TRP A 17 31.73 15.74 -72.19
N PRO A 18 32.39 16.40 -73.16
CA PRO A 18 33.71 16.98 -72.97
C PRO A 18 33.73 18.49 -72.72
N THR A 19 34.74 18.89 -71.95
CA THR A 19 35.60 20.08 -72.01
C THR A 19 35.01 21.48 -72.26
N ALA A 20 35.19 22.35 -71.26
CA ALA A 20 35.65 23.72 -71.49
C ALA A 20 36.74 24.07 -70.46
N ILE A 21 37.91 24.47 -70.96
CA ILE A 21 39.08 24.91 -70.19
C ILE A 21 38.83 26.35 -69.73
N VAL A 22 39.00 26.60 -68.43
CA VAL A 22 38.90 27.94 -67.82
C VAL A 22 40.24 28.24 -67.12
N PRO A 23 40.81 29.45 -67.26
CA PRO A 23 42.21 29.74 -66.93
C PRO A 23 42.51 29.70 -65.42
N VAL A 24 43.73 29.29 -65.10
CA VAL A 24 44.35 29.28 -63.77
C VAL A 24 44.68 30.71 -63.28
N LEU A 25 44.34 31.00 -62.02
CA LEU A 25 44.73 32.20 -61.26
C LEU A 25 45.34 31.72 -59.91
N PRO A 26 46.28 32.45 -59.28
CA PRO A 26 47.36 31.87 -58.50
C PRO A 26 46.95 31.49 -57.07
N THR A 27 47.63 30.44 -56.60
CA THR A 27 47.89 30.01 -55.23
C THR A 27 47.23 30.80 -54.10
N ALA A 28 46.14 30.24 -53.55
CA ALA A 28 45.67 30.57 -52.21
C ALA A 28 46.40 29.68 -51.18
N VAL A 29 46.96 30.33 -50.17
CA VAL A 29 47.64 29.79 -48.99
C VAL A 29 46.74 28.75 -48.29
N PRO A 30 47.25 27.58 -47.82
CA PRO A 30 46.43 26.64 -47.07
C PRO A 30 46.04 27.25 -45.72
N ALA A 31 44.76 27.58 -45.53
CA ALA A 31 44.18 27.81 -44.23
C ALA A 31 43.89 26.44 -43.58
N SER A 32 44.40 26.22 -42.37
CA SER A 32 44.08 25.05 -41.54
C SER A 32 42.57 24.83 -41.44
N PRO A 33 42.06 23.58 -41.51
CA PRO A 33 40.66 23.32 -41.26
C PRO A 33 40.35 23.62 -39.79
N VAL A 34 39.43 24.56 -39.56
CA VAL A 34 38.79 24.76 -38.27
C VAL A 34 37.96 23.50 -37.98
N PRO A 35 38.09 22.85 -36.81
CA PRO A 35 37.25 21.70 -36.50
C PRO A 35 35.79 22.14 -36.45
N VAL A 36 34.97 21.56 -37.33
CA VAL A 36 33.52 21.70 -37.31
C VAL A 36 33.02 21.00 -36.06
N SER A 37 32.47 21.76 -35.11
CA SER A 37 31.78 21.17 -33.95
C SER A 37 30.52 20.47 -34.45
N GLU A 38 30.54 19.14 -34.40
CA GLU A 38 29.39 18.27 -34.65
C GLU A 38 28.25 18.63 -33.67
N PRO A 39 26.99 18.79 -34.13
CA PRO A 39 25.88 19.08 -33.24
C PRO A 39 25.71 17.92 -32.27
N THR A 40 25.94 18.17 -30.99
CA THR A 40 25.78 17.18 -29.93
C THR A 40 24.32 16.68 -29.95
N PRO A 41 24.07 15.36 -30.07
CA PRO A 41 22.71 14.85 -29.96
C PRO A 41 22.14 15.23 -28.59
N LEU A 42 20.98 15.91 -28.59
CA LEU A 42 20.25 16.20 -27.37
C LEU A 42 19.88 14.86 -26.71
N LEU A 43 20.60 14.50 -25.66
CA LEU A 43 20.23 13.38 -24.81
C LEU A 43 18.83 13.69 -24.24
N PRO A 44 17.85 12.77 -24.31
CA PRO A 44 16.56 12.99 -23.68
C PRO A 44 16.79 13.31 -22.21
N THR A 45 16.35 14.50 -21.79
CA THR A 45 16.41 14.90 -20.39
C THR A 45 15.49 13.97 -19.61
N ALA A 46 16.06 13.11 -18.77
CA ALA A 46 15.28 12.26 -17.88
C ALA A 46 14.44 13.17 -16.97
N VAL A 47 13.12 13.14 -17.14
CA VAL A 47 12.19 13.85 -16.26
C VAL A 47 12.27 13.17 -14.90
N ALA A 48 12.78 13.88 -13.89
CA ALA A 48 12.78 13.38 -12.52
C ALA A 48 11.32 13.19 -12.08
N SER A 49 10.88 11.92 -12.01
CA SER A 49 9.55 11.57 -11.50
C SER A 49 9.59 11.74 -9.99
N GLN A 50 8.78 12.64 -9.45
CA GLN A 50 8.64 12.76 -7.99
C GLN A 50 7.91 11.52 -7.46
N PRO A 51 8.33 10.95 -6.31
CA PRO A 51 7.64 9.82 -5.72
C PRO A 51 6.23 10.24 -5.27
N ILE A 52 5.28 9.34 -5.47
CA ILE A 52 3.88 9.49 -5.01
C ILE A 52 3.88 9.45 -3.48
N ARG A 53 3.22 10.42 -2.85
CA ARG A 53 3.12 10.50 -1.40
C ARG A 53 2.00 9.60 -0.89
N LEU A 54 2.31 8.78 0.10
CA LEU A 54 1.40 7.84 0.75
C LEU A 54 1.18 8.25 2.21
N THR A 55 -0.06 8.17 2.68
CA THR A 55 -0.41 8.34 4.10
C THR A 55 -1.55 7.41 4.52
N ALA A 56 -1.78 7.25 5.81
CA ALA A 56 -2.92 6.51 6.36
C ALA A 56 -3.69 7.33 7.39
N VAL A 57 -5.02 7.24 7.33
CA VAL A 57 -5.91 7.84 8.33
C VAL A 57 -5.78 7.07 9.65
N PRO A 58 -5.84 7.72 10.82
CA PRO A 58 -5.91 7.02 12.10
C PRO A 58 -7.08 6.03 12.13
N GLY A 59 -6.81 4.85 12.67
CA GLY A 59 -7.78 3.76 12.77
C GLY A 59 -7.65 2.71 11.68
N ILE A 60 -6.71 2.82 10.74
CA ILE A 60 -6.33 1.70 9.85
C ILE A 60 -5.53 0.66 10.66
N PRO A 61 -5.73 -0.65 10.41
CA PRO A 61 -4.97 -1.71 11.08
C PRO A 61 -3.46 -1.49 11.00
N PRO A 62 -2.72 -1.60 12.12
CA PRO A 62 -1.29 -1.29 12.16
C PRO A 62 -0.45 -2.16 11.21
N ASP A 63 -0.88 -3.40 10.97
CA ASP A 63 -0.23 -4.32 10.03
C ASP A 63 -0.30 -3.81 8.57
N ILE A 64 -1.42 -3.20 8.18
CA ILE A 64 -1.59 -2.61 6.83
C ILE A 64 -0.71 -1.37 6.68
N VAL A 65 -0.66 -0.52 7.71
CA VAL A 65 0.20 0.67 7.72
C VAL A 65 1.66 0.26 7.60
N THR A 66 2.08 -0.75 8.38
CA THR A 66 3.44 -1.27 8.36
C THR A 66 3.78 -1.87 6.99
N ALA A 67 2.89 -2.67 6.41
CA ALA A 67 3.09 -3.23 5.08
C ALA A 67 3.21 -2.14 4.00
N ALA A 68 2.37 -1.11 4.04
CA ALA A 68 2.43 0.01 3.10
C ALA A 68 3.74 0.82 3.24
N GLN A 69 4.18 1.07 4.47
CA GLN A 69 5.47 1.72 4.74
C GLN A 69 6.65 0.88 4.22
N GLN A 70 6.61 -0.44 4.38
CA GLN A 70 7.65 -1.33 3.85
C GLN A 70 7.69 -1.30 2.31
N ILE A 71 6.54 -1.32 1.64
CA ILE A 71 6.46 -1.19 0.18
C ILE A 71 7.05 0.14 -0.28
N ALA A 72 6.73 1.24 0.42
CA ALA A 72 7.29 2.56 0.12
C ALA A 72 8.82 2.59 0.30
N ALA A 73 9.32 1.99 1.39
CA ALA A 73 10.75 1.90 1.67
C ALA A 73 11.51 1.05 0.64
N GLN A 74 10.89 0.01 0.11
CA GLN A 74 11.47 -0.85 -0.94
C GLN A 74 11.46 -0.17 -2.33
N ASN A 75 10.58 0.81 -2.55
CA ASN A 75 10.39 1.48 -3.84
C ASN A 75 10.50 3.02 -3.70
N PRO A 76 11.63 3.55 -3.21
CA PRO A 76 11.76 4.98 -2.88
C PRO A 76 11.72 5.91 -4.10
N ALA A 77 11.97 5.39 -5.30
CA ALA A 77 11.85 6.14 -6.55
C ALA A 77 10.38 6.38 -6.96
N GLN A 78 9.45 5.58 -6.44
CA GLN A 78 8.03 5.62 -6.81
C GLN A 78 7.15 6.10 -5.67
N PHE A 79 7.52 5.82 -4.42
CA PHE A 79 6.67 6.05 -3.26
C PHE A 79 7.43 6.69 -2.11
N GLN A 80 6.75 7.59 -1.39
CA GLN A 80 7.27 8.23 -0.20
C GLN A 80 6.18 8.24 0.88
N TRP A 81 6.46 7.67 2.05
CA TRP A 81 5.56 7.79 3.20
C TRP A 81 5.62 9.20 3.80
N VAL A 82 4.46 9.81 4.04
CA VAL A 82 4.35 11.14 4.65
C VAL A 82 3.26 11.16 5.72
N ASP A 83 3.52 11.90 6.80
CA ASP A 83 2.52 12.20 7.82
C ASP A 83 1.86 13.54 7.46
N GLY A 84 0.79 13.50 6.66
CA GLY A 84 0.07 14.71 6.24
C GLY A 84 -0.54 14.64 4.84
N ALA A 85 -0.50 15.75 4.11
CA ALA A 85 -1.07 15.83 2.77
C ALA A 85 -0.31 14.94 1.78
N ALA A 86 -1.03 13.95 1.25
CA ALA A 86 -0.52 12.91 0.37
C ALA A 86 -1.36 12.81 -0.92
N ASP A 87 -0.79 12.19 -1.95
CA ASP A 87 -1.49 11.90 -3.20
C ASP A 87 -2.42 10.70 -3.05
N VAL A 88 -2.03 9.73 -2.22
CA VAL A 88 -2.78 8.51 -1.91
C VAL A 88 -2.93 8.37 -0.40
N THR A 89 -4.18 8.24 0.05
CA THR A 89 -4.54 8.10 1.46
C THR A 89 -5.23 6.76 1.68
N LEU A 90 -4.68 5.94 2.59
CA LEU A 90 -5.33 4.74 3.07
C LEU A 90 -6.43 5.11 4.06
N THR A 91 -7.65 4.66 3.78
CA THR A 91 -8.87 4.98 4.53
C THR A 91 -9.82 3.77 4.53
N TRP A 92 -10.84 3.82 5.38
CA TRP A 92 -11.88 2.80 5.45
C TRP A 92 -12.93 3.01 4.36
N GLU A 93 -13.31 1.93 3.66
CA GLU A 93 -14.47 1.88 2.75
C GLU A 93 -14.56 3.00 1.68
N ALA A 94 -13.43 3.63 1.33
CA ALA A 94 -13.40 4.68 0.33
C ALA A 94 -12.28 4.48 -0.69
N GLY A 95 -12.60 4.72 -1.96
CA GLY A 95 -11.67 4.58 -3.08
C GLY A 95 -11.61 3.16 -3.63
N ARG A 96 -10.40 2.71 -3.99
CA ARG A 96 -10.15 1.36 -4.52
C ARG A 96 -9.73 0.44 -3.38
N PRO A 97 -10.27 -0.79 -3.28
CA PRO A 97 -9.89 -1.73 -2.24
C PRO A 97 -8.40 -2.08 -2.39
N ALA A 98 -7.62 -1.75 -1.36
CA ALA A 98 -6.18 -2.04 -1.31
C ALA A 98 -5.86 -3.25 -0.42
N ALA A 99 -6.65 -3.47 0.61
CA ALA A 99 -6.54 -4.58 1.56
C ALA A 99 -7.90 -4.83 2.23
N GLN A 100 -8.09 -6.03 2.76
CA GLN A 100 -9.26 -6.41 3.54
C GLN A 100 -8.78 -7.03 4.86
N TRP A 101 -9.48 -6.72 5.95
CA TRP A 101 -9.17 -7.24 7.27
C TRP A 101 -10.46 -7.58 8.02
N VAL A 102 -10.49 -8.72 8.70
CA VAL A 102 -11.65 -9.15 9.47
C VAL A 102 -11.34 -8.97 10.94
N TYR A 103 -12.17 -8.19 11.63
CA TYR A 103 -12.14 -8.05 13.07
C TYR A 103 -13.24 -8.90 13.70
N VAL A 104 -12.94 -9.47 14.87
CA VAL A 104 -13.87 -10.30 15.60
C VAL A 104 -14.00 -9.82 17.03
N VAL A 105 -15.22 -9.95 17.56
CA VAL A 105 -15.46 -9.81 18.98
C VAL A 105 -15.16 -11.14 19.64
N ALA A 106 -14.35 -11.12 20.70
CA ALA A 106 -13.94 -12.33 21.41
C ALA A 106 -14.05 -12.17 22.92
N ALA A 107 -14.10 -13.30 23.62
CA ALA A 107 -14.09 -13.39 25.07
C ALA A 107 -13.29 -14.62 25.51
N PRO A 108 -12.85 -14.72 26.78
CA PRO A 108 -12.28 -15.95 27.31
C PRO A 108 -13.16 -17.16 27.04
N PHE A 109 -12.58 -18.30 26.65
CA PHE A 109 -13.33 -19.51 26.27
C PHE A 109 -14.33 -19.96 27.35
N ALA A 110 -14.01 -19.75 28.63
CA ALA A 110 -14.88 -20.08 29.77
C ALA A 110 -16.08 -19.13 29.98
N THR A 111 -16.35 -18.21 29.05
CA THR A 111 -17.50 -17.31 29.10
C THR A 111 -18.77 -18.07 28.75
N THR A 112 -19.84 -17.92 29.54
CA THR A 112 -21.12 -18.64 29.30
C THR A 112 -21.84 -18.18 28.04
N PRO A 113 -22.12 -16.87 27.82
CA PRO A 113 -22.80 -16.43 26.60
C PRO A 113 -21.91 -16.62 25.36
N ASP A 114 -22.51 -17.02 24.23
CA ASP A 114 -21.84 -17.21 22.93
C ASP A 114 -22.06 -16.06 21.93
N GLY A 115 -22.81 -15.04 22.33
CA GLY A 115 -23.10 -13.88 21.50
C GLY A 115 -23.14 -12.55 22.28
N VAL A 116 -23.14 -11.48 21.51
CA VAL A 116 -23.31 -10.10 21.94
C VAL A 116 -24.01 -9.34 20.81
N ASP A 117 -24.99 -8.51 21.15
CA ASP A 117 -25.65 -7.64 20.16
C ASP A 117 -24.87 -6.34 20.00
N GLN A 118 -24.98 -5.66 18.86
CA GLN A 118 -24.24 -4.41 18.61
C GLN A 118 -24.49 -3.35 19.70
N LEU A 119 -25.72 -3.26 20.21
CA LEU A 119 -26.07 -2.32 21.28
C LEU A 119 -25.34 -2.65 22.58
N ASP A 120 -25.24 -3.92 22.95
CA ASP A 120 -24.51 -4.37 24.13
C ASP A 120 -23.00 -4.17 23.96
N LEU A 121 -22.45 -4.48 22.77
CA LEU A 121 -21.06 -4.22 22.44
C LEU A 121 -20.70 -2.74 22.61
N THR A 122 -21.53 -1.84 22.08
CA THR A 122 -21.35 -0.40 22.23
C THR A 122 -21.51 0.04 23.70
N ALA A 123 -22.45 -0.53 24.46
CA ALA A 123 -22.60 -0.23 25.88
C ALA A 123 -21.37 -0.66 26.70
N VAL A 124 -20.85 -1.86 26.45
CA VAL A 124 -19.62 -2.39 27.06
C VAL A 124 -18.41 -1.52 26.69
N TRP A 125 -18.30 -1.12 25.42
CA TRP A 125 -17.27 -0.18 24.94
C TRP A 125 -17.31 1.16 25.68
N GLN A 126 -18.52 1.69 25.96
CA GLN A 126 -18.72 2.93 26.69
C GLN A 126 -18.64 2.77 28.23
N GLY A 127 -18.40 1.56 28.73
CA GLY A 127 -18.29 1.27 30.17
C GLY A 127 -19.64 1.19 30.90
N ALA A 128 -20.74 1.05 30.17
CA ALA A 128 -22.10 0.95 30.71
C ALA A 128 -22.65 -0.48 30.71
N GLY A 129 -21.87 -1.47 30.28
CA GLY A 129 -22.28 -2.88 30.21
C GLY A 129 -21.82 -3.73 31.39
N ASP A 130 -22.34 -4.97 31.47
CA ASP A 130 -22.02 -5.93 32.54
C ASP A 130 -20.66 -6.62 32.39
N ARG A 131 -19.89 -6.26 31.36
CA ARG A 131 -18.57 -6.82 31.05
C ARG A 131 -17.53 -5.72 30.95
N THR A 132 -16.28 -6.05 31.22
CA THR A 132 -15.16 -5.14 30.99
C THR A 132 -14.64 -5.27 29.56
N PHE A 133 -14.59 -4.17 28.82
CA PHE A 133 -13.91 -4.15 27.53
C PHE A 133 -12.40 -4.06 27.74
N ILE A 134 -11.62 -4.95 27.13
CA ILE A 134 -10.16 -4.96 27.17
C ILE A 134 -9.64 -5.05 25.73
N MET A 135 -8.61 -4.28 25.40
CA MET A 135 -8.01 -4.26 24.05
C MET A 135 -6.50 -4.18 24.12
N ALA A 136 -5.83 -4.60 23.04
CA ALA A 136 -4.41 -4.33 22.87
C ALA A 136 -4.18 -2.84 22.57
N GLU A 137 -3.08 -2.29 23.08
CA GLU A 137 -2.67 -0.90 22.82
C GLU A 137 -2.61 -0.58 21.33
N ARG A 138 -2.06 -1.49 20.53
CA ARG A 138 -1.96 -1.36 19.07
C ARG A 138 -3.30 -1.27 18.33
N ASP A 139 -4.39 -1.74 18.95
CA ASP A 139 -5.73 -1.78 18.33
C ASP A 139 -6.62 -0.60 18.76
N GLN A 140 -6.14 0.30 19.63
CA GLN A 140 -6.96 1.36 20.21
C GLN A 140 -7.58 2.29 19.17
N ALA A 141 -6.78 2.72 18.18
CA ALA A 141 -7.27 3.59 17.11
C ALA A 141 -8.30 2.88 16.22
N VAL A 142 -8.11 1.58 15.98
CA VAL A 142 -9.03 0.76 15.17
C VAL A 142 -10.35 0.57 15.91
N ALA A 143 -10.29 0.23 17.20
CA ALA A 143 -11.49 0.08 18.02
C ALA A 143 -12.29 1.39 18.12
N ALA A 144 -11.60 2.54 18.25
CA ALA A 144 -12.24 3.85 18.22
C ALA A 144 -12.93 4.15 16.87
N ALA A 145 -12.32 3.74 15.76
CA ALA A 145 -12.92 3.88 14.43
C ALA A 145 -14.13 2.95 14.23
N LEU A 146 -14.04 1.69 14.68
CA LEU A 146 -15.08 0.68 14.50
C LEU A 146 -16.29 0.87 15.45
N LEU A 147 -16.02 1.19 16.72
CA LEU A 147 -17.06 1.26 17.76
C LEU A 147 -17.49 2.70 18.08
N GLY A 148 -16.80 3.68 17.49
CA GLY A 148 -17.09 5.10 17.63
C GLY A 148 -16.41 5.74 18.84
N GLY A 149 -15.64 6.80 18.57
CA GLY A 149 -15.07 7.70 19.58
C GLY A 149 -14.11 7.01 20.56
N SER A 150 -13.91 7.62 21.72
CA SER A 150 -13.17 7.01 22.83
C SER A 150 -14.11 6.17 23.70
N GLY A 151 -13.70 4.96 24.04
CA GLY A 151 -14.40 4.10 24.99
C GLY A 151 -13.74 4.07 26.36
N ALA A 152 -14.33 3.29 27.27
CA ALA A 152 -13.87 3.05 28.63
C ALA A 152 -13.06 1.75 28.77
N ALA A 153 -12.42 1.29 27.69
CA ALA A 153 -11.69 0.04 27.69
C ALA A 153 -10.40 0.08 28.53
N ILE A 154 -10.07 -1.05 29.13
CA ILE A 154 -8.75 -1.28 29.71
C ILE A 154 -7.78 -1.61 28.58
N VAL A 155 -6.71 -0.82 28.47
CA VAL A 155 -5.64 -1.07 27.51
C VAL A 155 -4.65 -2.07 28.09
N ALA A 156 -4.44 -3.16 27.37
CA ALA A 156 -3.46 -4.19 27.65
C ALA A 156 -2.18 -3.95 26.83
N PRO A 157 -0.99 -4.09 27.43
CA PRO A 157 0.25 -4.15 26.68
C PRO A 157 0.23 -5.32 25.69
N ASP A 158 1.01 -5.20 24.61
CA ASP A 158 1.16 -6.27 23.63
C ASP A 158 1.59 -7.60 24.29
N GLY A 159 0.98 -8.69 23.84
CA GLY A 159 1.18 -10.03 24.40
C GLY A 159 0.51 -10.29 25.76
N GLN A 160 -0.07 -9.29 26.43
CA GLN A 160 -0.75 -9.46 27.72
C GLN A 160 -2.28 -9.43 27.62
N LEU A 161 -2.85 -9.21 26.43
CA LEU A 161 -4.29 -9.11 26.20
C LEU A 161 -5.03 -10.35 26.75
N VAL A 162 -4.61 -11.55 26.35
CA VAL A 162 -5.27 -12.80 26.75
C VAL A 162 -5.21 -12.98 28.27
N ALA A 163 -4.05 -12.79 28.88
CA ALA A 163 -3.90 -12.90 30.33
C ALA A 163 -4.85 -11.95 31.09
N LYS A 164 -4.95 -10.68 30.66
CA LYS A 164 -5.87 -9.71 31.26
C LYS A 164 -7.33 -10.06 31.08
N LEU A 165 -7.71 -10.59 29.91
CA LEU A 165 -9.07 -11.07 29.66
C LEU A 165 -9.47 -12.19 30.62
N TRP A 166 -8.55 -13.12 30.91
CA TRP A 166 -8.79 -14.21 31.85
C TRP A 166 -8.81 -13.76 33.32
N GLU A 167 -7.98 -12.78 33.68
CA GLU A 167 -7.91 -12.18 35.02
C GLU A 167 -9.19 -11.41 35.36
N ILE A 168 -9.66 -10.57 34.45
CA ILE A 168 -10.80 -9.68 34.66
C ILE A 168 -12.01 -10.27 33.94
N ARG A 169 -12.76 -11.15 34.61
CA ARG A 169 -13.98 -11.74 34.05
C ARG A 169 -15.23 -11.23 34.77
N PRO A 170 -16.35 -11.00 34.05
CA PRO A 170 -16.53 -11.20 32.61
C PRO A 170 -15.89 -10.08 31.76
N SER A 171 -15.26 -10.45 30.64
CA SER A 171 -14.61 -9.51 29.73
C SER A 171 -14.95 -9.74 28.26
N LEU A 172 -14.71 -8.71 27.46
CA LEU A 172 -14.93 -8.67 26.02
C LEU A 172 -13.76 -7.95 25.35
N THR A 173 -13.44 -8.33 24.13
CA THR A 173 -12.40 -7.68 23.32
C THR A 173 -12.79 -7.63 21.85
N ILE A 174 -12.12 -6.77 21.09
CA ILE A 174 -12.10 -6.79 19.63
C ILE A 174 -10.65 -6.96 19.18
N LEU A 175 -10.40 -7.88 18.26
CA LEU A 175 -9.07 -8.12 17.71
C LEU A 175 -9.15 -8.59 16.25
N PRO A 176 -8.05 -8.47 15.48
CA PRO A 176 -7.92 -9.12 14.19
C PRO A 176 -8.21 -10.63 14.26
N PHE A 177 -8.93 -11.17 13.29
CA PHE A 177 -9.22 -12.61 13.26
C PHE A 177 -7.96 -13.49 13.28
N ASP A 178 -6.90 -13.05 12.57
CA ASP A 178 -5.61 -13.76 12.51
C ASP A 178 -4.90 -13.87 13.88
N GLN A 179 -5.21 -12.97 14.82
CA GLN A 179 -4.62 -12.99 16.16
C GLN A 179 -5.46 -13.76 17.19
N LEU A 180 -6.50 -14.46 16.75
CA LEU A 180 -7.33 -15.28 17.61
C LEU A 180 -6.51 -16.48 18.12
N THR A 181 -6.43 -16.63 19.45
CA THR A 181 -5.81 -17.78 20.09
C THR A 181 -6.86 -18.78 20.60
N PRO A 182 -6.52 -20.07 20.80
CA PRO A 182 -7.46 -21.09 21.29
C PRO A 182 -8.05 -20.81 22.68
N GLU A 183 -7.42 -19.92 23.45
CA GLU A 183 -7.89 -19.52 24.78
C GLU A 183 -9.06 -18.55 24.72
N LEU A 184 -9.33 -17.98 23.54
CA LEU A 184 -10.43 -17.08 23.28
C LEU A 184 -11.47 -17.79 22.42
N LYS A 185 -12.73 -17.45 22.63
CA LYS A 185 -13.82 -17.83 21.74
C LYS A 185 -14.33 -16.60 21.00
N VAL A 186 -14.66 -16.79 19.73
CA VAL A 186 -15.35 -15.77 18.92
C VAL A 186 -16.79 -15.69 19.39
N MET A 187 -17.23 -14.47 19.66
CA MET A 187 -18.60 -14.14 20.04
C MET A 187 -19.38 -13.83 18.76
N ARG A 188 -20.61 -14.35 18.66
CA ARG A 188 -21.53 -13.94 17.59
C ARG A 188 -21.91 -12.47 17.79
N LEU A 189 -21.79 -11.64 16.75
CA LEU A 189 -22.28 -10.27 16.76
C LEU A 189 -23.62 -10.22 16.03
N ASP A 190 -24.70 -9.81 16.70
CA ASP A 190 -26.08 -9.82 16.16
C ASP A 190 -26.44 -11.16 15.49
N ASN A 191 -26.05 -12.26 16.16
CA ASN A 191 -26.22 -13.63 15.67
C ASN A 191 -25.43 -13.98 14.38
N VAL A 192 -24.52 -13.13 13.91
CA VAL A 192 -23.58 -13.43 12.81
C VAL A 192 -22.23 -13.88 13.39
N SER A 193 -21.64 -14.93 12.83
CA SER A 193 -20.29 -15.39 13.19
C SER A 193 -19.37 -15.41 11.97
N PRO A 194 -18.17 -14.81 12.04
CA PRO A 194 -17.13 -14.92 11.02
C PRO A 194 -16.66 -16.36 10.77
N LEU A 195 -16.91 -17.27 11.71
CA LEU A 195 -16.60 -18.70 11.57
C LEU A 195 -17.68 -19.48 10.81
N SER A 196 -18.78 -18.83 10.42
CA SER A 196 -19.85 -19.50 9.69
C SER A 196 -19.43 -19.72 8.23
N PRO A 197 -19.76 -20.86 7.61
CA PRO A 197 -19.44 -21.14 6.21
C PRO A 197 -20.07 -20.12 5.25
N ASP A 198 -21.18 -19.50 5.64
CA ASP A 198 -21.91 -18.50 4.85
C ASP A 198 -21.45 -17.05 5.10
N PHE A 199 -20.37 -16.82 5.87
CA PHE A 199 -19.89 -15.46 6.13
C PHE A 199 -19.28 -14.84 4.87
N ALA A 200 -19.93 -13.80 4.35
CA ALA A 200 -19.38 -12.91 3.34
C ALA A 200 -18.95 -11.60 4.01
N ALA A 201 -17.67 -11.25 3.88
CA ALA A 201 -17.16 -9.98 4.38
C ALA A 201 -17.62 -8.77 3.54
N GLU A 202 -18.27 -9.01 2.40
CA GLU A 202 -18.81 -8.00 1.49
C GLU A 202 -20.26 -7.70 1.88
N SER A 203 -20.52 -6.53 2.49
CA SER A 203 -21.87 -5.96 2.68
C SER A 203 -21.80 -4.45 2.64
#